data_AF-A0A1L3MXN4-F1
#
_entry.id   AF-A0A1L3MXN4-F1
#
_cell.length_a   1.000
_cell.length_b   1.000
_cell.length_c   1.000
_cell.angle_alpha   90.00
_cell.angle_beta   90.00
_cell.angle_gamma   90.00
#
_symmetry.space_group_name_H-M   'P 1'
#
loop_
_entity.id
_entity.type
_entity.pdbx_description
1 polymer ?
#
loop_
_entity_poly.entity_id
_entity_poly.type
_entity_poly.pdbx_seq_one_letter_code
_entity_poly.pdbx_strand_id
1 'polypeptide(L)' 'MYRVTDIYLNEIKEEIGVITHFNDLEGTYTGNFSNEYQKGTKLFSIKGIGIDEAIAIKVENGKYRQANRESKYGEK' A
#
# COMPACT_ATOMS: atom_id res chain seq x y z
N MET A 1 8.64 -5.75 -2.84
CA MET A 1 7.52 -5.15 -3.60
C MET A 1 6.31 -5.12 -2.70
N TYR A 2 5.39 -4.17 -2.85
CA TYR A 2 4.13 -4.18 -2.09
C TYR A 2 2.99 -4.65 -2.99
N ARG A 3 2.19 -5.58 -2.49
CA ARG A 3 0.95 -6.02 -3.11
C ARG A 3 -0.21 -5.32 -2.42
N VAL A 4 -0.88 -4.44 -3.16
CA VAL A 4 -2.15 -3.85 -2.72
C VAL A 4 -3.18 -4.98 -2.58
N THR A 5 -4.06 -4.87 -1.59
CA THR A 5 -5.15 -5.84 -1.36
C THR A 5 -6.48 -5.12 -1.41
N ASP A 6 -7.56 -5.88 -1.58
CA ASP A 6 -8.93 -5.33 -1.53
C ASP A 6 -9.42 -5.05 -0.10
N ILE A 7 -8.49 -4.99 0.86
CA ILE A 7 -8.77 -4.68 2.25
C ILE A 7 -8.75 -3.16 2.41
N TYR A 8 -9.89 -2.63 2.84
CA TYR A 8 -10.03 -1.23 3.19
C TYR A 8 -9.76 -1.02 4.68
N LEU A 9 -8.98 0.00 4.98
CA LEU A 9 -8.63 0.42 6.31
C LEU A 9 -9.27 1.78 6.59
N ASN A 10 -9.83 1.90 7.79
CA ASN A 10 -10.36 3.15 8.33
C ASN A 10 -9.43 3.76 9.39
N GLU A 11 -8.53 2.96 9.94
CA GLU A 11 -7.59 3.36 10.98
C GLU A 11 -6.16 3.35 10.42
N ILE A 12 -5.57 4.54 10.34
CA ILE A 12 -4.16 4.74 10.02
C ILE A 12 -3.50 5.49 11.17
N LYS A 13 -2.20 5.33 11.31
CA LYS A 13 -1.43 5.94 12.39
C LYS A 13 -0.90 7.31 11.97
N GLU A 14 0.00 7.32 10.99
CA GLU A 14 0.68 8.54 10.54
C GLU A 14 1.09 8.43 9.07
N GLU A 15 1.24 9.57 8.39
CA GLU A 15 1.78 9.62 7.04
C GLU A 15 3.27 9.26 7.08
N ILE A 16 3.66 8.25 6.30
CA ILE A 16 5.04 7.76 6.24
C ILE A 16 5.76 8.16 4.96
N GLY A 17 5.02 8.70 3.98
CA GLY A 17 5.60 9.17 2.74
C GLY A 17 4.59 9.31 1.62
N VAL A 18 5.10 9.42 0.40
CA VAL A 18 4.31 9.53 -0.82
C VAL A 18 4.90 8.65 -1.91
N ILE A 19 4.08 8.18 -2.84
CA ILE A 19 4.54 7.48 -4.03
C ILE A 19 5.37 8.44 -4.88
N THR A 20 6.68 8.18 -4.99
CA THR A 20 7.61 8.95 -5.82
C THR A 20 7.81 8.30 -7.19
N HIS A 21 7.76 6.97 -7.27
CA HIS A 21 7.82 6.19 -8.51
C HIS A 21 6.69 5.16 -8.60
N PHE A 22 6.12 5.08 -9.79
CA PHE A 22 5.00 4.18 -10.10
C PHE A 22 5.40 2.68 -10.00
N ASN A 23 6.69 2.38 -10.21
CA ASN A 23 7.22 1.01 -10.14
C ASN A 23 7.35 0.41 -8.73
N ASP A 24 7.21 1.21 -7.66
CA ASP A 24 7.30 0.69 -6.29
C ASP A 24 6.09 -0.18 -5.90
N LEU A 25 4.97 -0.02 -6.60
CA LEU A 25 3.70 -0.73 -6.37
C LEU A 25 3.34 -1.72 -7.49
N GLU A 26 4.32 -2.21 -8.27
CA GLU A 26 4.06 -3.30 -9.21
C GLU A 26 3.66 -4.57 -8.43
N GLY A 27 2.36 -4.71 -8.19
CA GLY A 27 1.73 -5.85 -7.55
C GLY A 27 0.59 -6.32 -8.44
N THR A 28 0.80 -7.47 -9.07
CA THR A 28 -0.14 -8.20 -9.94
C THR A 28 -1.58 -8.12 -9.42
N TYR A 29 -2.39 -7.27 -10.03
CA TYR A 29 -3.84 -7.31 -9.92
C TYR A 29 -4.42 -7.97 -11.16
N THR A 30 -5.21 -9.02 -10.97
CA THR A 30 -6.15 -9.56 -11.95
C THR A 30 -7.34 -8.62 -12.09
N GLY A 31 -7.09 -7.40 -12.56
CA GLY A 31 -8.09 -6.36 -12.81
C GLY A 31 -7.37 -5.15 -13.39
N ASN A 32 -7.84 -4.64 -14.53
CA ASN A 32 -7.22 -3.61 -15.37
C ASN A 32 -6.95 -2.25 -14.67
N PHE A 33 -6.01 -2.21 -13.72
CA PHE A 33 -5.74 -1.02 -12.90
C PHE A 33 -4.23 -0.70 -12.78
N SER A 34 -3.45 -0.99 -13.83
CA SER A 34 -2.04 -0.63 -13.95
C SER A 34 -1.74 0.88 -13.92
N ASN A 35 -2.70 1.74 -13.54
CA ASN A 35 -2.59 3.21 -13.47
C ASN A 35 -3.38 3.84 -12.30
N GLU A 36 -3.84 3.09 -11.30
CA GLU A 36 -4.77 3.64 -10.28
C GLU A 36 -4.13 4.69 -9.34
N TYR A 37 -2.83 4.61 -9.06
CA TYR A 37 -2.19 5.48 -8.07
C TYR A 37 -1.25 6.51 -8.70
N GLN A 38 -1.67 7.77 -8.75
CA GLN A 38 -0.85 8.85 -9.28
C GLN A 38 0.37 9.12 -8.37
N LYS A 39 1.47 9.59 -8.98
CA LYS A 39 2.62 10.14 -8.25
C LYS A 39 2.13 11.20 -7.25
N GLY A 40 2.57 11.11 -6.00
CA GLY A 40 2.09 11.95 -4.91
C GLY A 40 0.95 11.34 -4.08
N THR A 41 0.49 10.13 -4.40
CA THR A 41 -0.41 9.37 -3.51
C THR A 41 0.26 9.19 -2.15
N LYS A 42 -0.44 9.56 -1.08
CA LYS A 42 0.06 9.50 0.29
C LYS A 42 0.02 8.08 0.84
N LEU A 43 1.12 7.69 1.47
CA LEU A 43 1.30 6.42 2.16
C LEU A 43 1.24 6.66 3.67
N PHE A 44 0.59 5.75 4.37
CA PHE A 44 0.37 5.83 5.81
C PHE A 44 0.80 4.52 6.47
N SER A 45 1.27 4.60 7.71
CA SER A 45 1.47 3.42 8.54
C SER A 45 0.16 2.96 9.14
N ILE A 46 0.04 1.65 9.34
CA ILE A 46 -1.10 1.02 9.98
C ILE A 46 -0.77 0.87 11.47
N LYS A 47 -1.73 1.17 12.34
CA LYS A 47 -1.52 1.09 13.78
C LYS A 47 -1.29 -0.37 14.19
N GLY A 48 -0.12 -0.65 14.76
CA GLY A 48 0.25 -2.00 15.22
C GLY A 48 0.86 -2.90 14.15
N ILE A 49 1.07 -2.41 12.92
CA ILE A 49 1.76 -3.16 11.85
C ILE A 49 3.01 -2.37 11.44
N GLY A 50 4.14 -3.07 11.30
CA GLY A 50 5.37 -2.45 10.82
C GLY A 50 5.22 -2.03 9.35
N ILE A 51 5.82 -0.89 8.96
CA ILE A 51 5.85 -0.46 7.55
C ILE A 51 6.52 -1.48 6.63
N ASP A 52 7.36 -2.35 7.18
CA ASP A 52 8.02 -3.45 6.46
C ASP A 52 7.11 -4.69 6.29
N GLU A 53 5.97 -4.73 6.97
CA GLU A 53 4.96 -5.78 6.82
C GLU A 53 3.80 -5.31 5.94
N ALA A 54 3.21 -4.16 6.27
CA ALA A 54 2.13 -3.57 5.49
C ALA A 54 2.04 -2.04 5.65
N ILE A 55 1.54 -1.41 4.60
CA ILE A 55 1.30 0.03 4.55
C ILE A 55 -0.12 0.32 4.07
N ALA A 56 -0.62 1.50 4.37
CA ALA A 56 -1.92 1.99 3.94
C ALA A 56 -1.76 3.03 2.82
N ILE A 57 -2.46 2.83 1.71
CA ILE A 57 -2.45 3.73 0.54
C ILE A 57 -3.75 4.53 0.56
N LYS A 58 -3.67 5.86 0.55
CA LYS A 58 -4.88 6.69 0.47
C LYS A 58 -5.50 6.60 -0.92
N VAL A 59 -6.67 5.96 -1.01
CA VAL A 59 -7.47 5.83 -2.23
C VAL A 59 -8.48 6.97 -2.36
N GLU A 60 -9.09 7.38 -1.24
CA GLU A 60 -10.11 8.42 -1.20
C GLU A 60 -10.02 9.17 0.14
N ASN A 61 -10.76 10.26 0.30
CA ASN A 61 -10.73 11.03 1.52
C ASN A 61 -11.32 10.21 2.70
N GLY A 62 -10.43 9.72 3.58
CA GLY A 62 -10.80 8.85 4.71
C GLY A 62 -10.90 7.36 4.38
N LYS A 63 -10.56 6.94 3.15
CA LYS A 63 -10.44 5.52 2.79
C LYS A 63 -9.02 5.19 2.40
N TYR A 64 -8.52 4.10 2.96
CA TYR A 64 -7.18 3.62 2.71
C TYR A 64 -7.24 2.16 2.28
N ARG A 65 -6.37 1.75 1.36
CA ARG A 65 -6.19 0.34 1.00
C ARG A 65 -4.94 -0.22 1.65
N GLN A 66 -5.03 -1.43 2.18
CA GLN A 66 -3.86 -2.12 2.72
C GLN A 66 -3.00 -2.66 1.58
N ALA A 67 -1.70 -2.41 1.64
CA ALA A 67 -0.70 -3.01 0.79
C ALA A 67 0.29 -3.80 1.64
N ASN A 68 0.33 -5.11 1.43
CA ASN A 68 1.23 -6.01 2.14
C ASN A 68 2.57 -6.06 1.40
N ARG A 69 3.67 -6.01 2.13
CA ARG A 69 4.98 -6.22 1.52
C ARG A 69 5.09 -7.69 1.14
N GLU A 70 5.21 -7.96 -0.16
CA GLU A 70 5.69 -9.26 -0.62
C GLU A 70 7.20 -9.30 -0.34
N SER A 71 7.55 -9.66 0.89
CA SER A 71 8.89 -10.08 1.25
C SER A 71 9.14 -11.43 0.57
N LYS A 72 10.23 -11.55 -0.18
CA LYS A 72 10.66 -12.80 -0.84
C LYS A 72 11.04 -13.93 0.14
N TYR A 73 10.77 -13.77 1.42
CA TYR A 73 11.19 -14.70 2.46
C TYR A 73 9.98 -15.45 3.00
N GLY A 74 9.59 -16.48 2.25
CA GLY A 74 9.16 -17.71 2.88
C GLY A 74 10.40 -18.36 3.49
N GLU A 75 10.79 -17.95 4.70
CA GLU A 75 11.64 -18.80 5.52
C GLU A 75 10.75 -19.87 6.12
N LYS A 76 10.95 -21.11 5.68
CA LYS A 76 10.56 -22.30 6.42
C LYS A 76 11.81 -23.15 6.61
#